data_AF-V6CKD2-F1
#
_entry.id   AF-V6CKD2-F1
#
_cell.length_a   1.000
_cell.length_b   1.000
_cell.length_c   1.000
_cell.angle_alpha   90.00
_cell.angle_beta   90.00
_cell.angle_gamma   90.00
#
_symmetry.space_group_name_H-M   'P 1'
#
loop_
_entity.id
_entity.type
_entity.pdbx_description
1 polymer ?
#
loop_
_entity_poly.entity_id
_entity_poly.type
_entity_poly.pdbx_seq_one_letter_code
_entity_poly.pdbx_strand_id
1 'polypeptide(L)'
;MTAKIGFLLILAVISTVSALRCFEGTVALDSNDQTSKKECGGMSNYCIQRIDKKTKEMRRECSSWSDEHSMEEKCPMTGCHFQTKDSTFCCCQFDECNEWKGDGTEFKAGETSSKSKAVPSAPKLGDVIMPTAATQK
;
A
#
# COMPACT_ATOMS: atom_id res chain seq x y z
N MET A 1 0.78 -30.40 34.27
CA MET A 1 1.49 -29.30 33.55
C MET A 1 1.30 -29.35 32.02
N THR A 2 0.47 -30.24 31.48
CA THR A 2 0.28 -30.45 30.03
C THR A 2 -0.76 -29.53 29.38
N ALA A 3 -1.75 -29.03 30.13
CA ALA A 3 -2.81 -28.17 29.58
C ALA A 3 -2.34 -26.77 29.15
N LYS A 4 -1.27 -26.23 29.76
CA LYS A 4 -0.73 -24.89 29.45
C LYS A 4 0.05 -24.83 28.14
N ILE A 5 0.68 -25.94 27.75
CA ILE A 5 1.49 -26.04 26.52
C ILE A 5 0.58 -26.14 25.29
N GLY A 6 -0.54 -26.86 25.40
CA GLY A 6 -1.52 -26.97 24.32
C GLY A 6 -2.17 -25.62 23.95
N PHE A 7 -2.46 -24.78 24.95
CA PHE A 7 -3.06 -23.46 24.72
C PHE A 7 -2.11 -22.47 24.04
N LEU A 8 -0.80 -22.53 24.35
CA LEU A 8 0.22 -21.71 23.69
C LEU A 8 0.43 -22.09 22.22
N LEU A 9 0.30 -23.37 21.88
CA LEU A 9 0.39 -23.84 20.50
C LEU A 9 -0.84 -23.42 19.67
N ILE A 10 -2.03 -23.33 20.27
CA ILE A 10 -3.24 -22.86 19.57
C ILE A 10 -3.15 -21.37 19.24
N LEU A 11 -2.59 -20.54 20.12
CA LEU A 11 -2.39 -19.11 19.87
C LEU A 11 -1.39 -18.82 18.74
N ALA A 12 -0.38 -19.67 18.54
CA ALA A 12 0.64 -19.50 17.51
C ALA A 12 0.14 -19.81 16.08
N VAL A 13 -1.00 -20.48 15.92
CA VAL A 13 -1.52 -20.90 14.60
C VAL A 13 -2.48 -19.86 13.99
N ILE A 14 -3.02 -18.93 14.78
CA ILE A 14 -4.09 -18.01 14.32
C ILE A 14 -3.55 -16.69 13.75
N SER A 15 -2.24 -16.41 13.84
CA SER A 15 -1.66 -15.13 13.39
C SER A 15 -1.37 -15.05 11.88
N THR A 16 -2.19 -15.65 11.01
CA THR A 16 -2.17 -15.30 9.59
C THR A 16 -2.97 -14.01 9.39
N VAL A 17 -2.45 -12.90 9.92
CA VAL A 17 -2.90 -11.57 9.50
C VAL A 17 -2.62 -11.49 8.01
N SER A 18 -3.66 -11.69 7.21
CA SER A 18 -3.58 -11.54 5.76
C SER A 18 -3.25 -10.08 5.52
N ALA A 19 -2.00 -9.81 5.15
CA ALA A 19 -1.54 -8.47 4.82
C ALA A 19 -2.28 -8.00 3.57
N LEU A 20 -3.10 -6.95 3.70
CA LEU A 20 -3.74 -6.29 2.57
C LEU A 20 -2.68 -5.95 1.51
N ARG A 21 -2.93 -6.23 0.24
CA ARG A 21 -2.00 -5.88 -0.83
C ARG A 21 -2.53 -4.71 -1.64
N CYS A 22 -1.78 -3.62 -1.73
CA CYS A 22 -2.18 -2.45 -2.50
C CYS A 22 -1.20 -2.17 -3.64
N PHE A 23 -1.62 -1.33 -4.59
CA PHE A 23 -0.67 -0.71 -5.50
C PHE A 23 0.06 0.43 -4.79
N GLU A 24 1.37 0.55 -5.04
CA GLU A 24 2.23 1.61 -4.49
C GLU A 24 3.05 2.29 -5.58
N GLY A 25 3.06 3.62 -5.56
CA GLY A 25 3.88 4.44 -6.45
C GLY A 25 3.13 5.66 -7.00
N THR A 26 3.78 6.39 -7.90
CA THR A 26 3.22 7.58 -8.57
C THR A 26 3.18 7.37 -10.07
N VAL A 27 2.07 7.74 -10.71
CA VAL A 27 1.90 7.75 -12.17
C VAL A 27 1.33 9.08 -12.65
N ALA A 28 1.52 9.40 -13.92
CA ALA A 28 0.88 10.58 -14.52
C ALA A 28 -0.64 10.41 -14.57
N LEU A 29 -1.38 11.51 -14.48
CA LEU A 29 -2.84 11.55 -14.43
C LEU A 29 -3.52 10.87 -15.64
N ASP A 30 -2.95 11.04 -16.82
CA ASP A 30 -3.46 10.49 -18.08
C ASP A 30 -2.91 9.07 -18.38
N SER A 31 -2.19 8.47 -17.43
CA SER A 31 -1.57 7.16 -17.60
C SER A 31 -2.48 6.03 -17.11
N ASN A 32 -2.49 4.94 -17.89
CA ASN A 32 -3.07 3.67 -17.50
C ASN A 32 -2.00 2.68 -17.00
N ASP A 33 -0.80 3.18 -16.69
CA ASP A 33 0.28 2.36 -16.15
C ASP A 33 -0.10 1.87 -14.74
N GLN A 34 -0.01 0.56 -14.56
CA GLN A 34 -0.12 -0.07 -13.25
C GLN A 34 1.21 0.10 -12.49
N THR A 35 1.11 0.47 -11.21
CA THR A 35 2.27 0.57 -10.32
C THR A 35 2.60 -0.77 -9.67
N SER A 36 3.73 -0.85 -8.98
CA SER A 36 4.11 -2.08 -8.26
C SER A 36 3.09 -2.43 -7.17
N LYS A 37 2.97 -3.72 -6.88
CA LYS A 37 2.17 -4.23 -5.77
C LYS A 37 3.01 -4.26 -4.50
N LYS A 38 2.40 -3.94 -3.37
CA LYS A 38 3.03 -3.99 -2.05
C LYS A 38 2.11 -4.64 -1.03
N GLU A 39 2.68 -5.55 -0.26
CA GLU A 39 2.06 -6.08 0.95
C GLU A 39 2.08 -5.00 2.04
N CYS A 40 0.91 -4.61 2.52
CA CYS A 40 0.75 -3.63 3.57
C CYS A 40 0.97 -4.28 4.94
N GLY A 41 1.62 -3.55 5.86
CA GLY A 41 1.84 -4.06 7.21
C GLY A 41 0.52 -4.29 7.96
N GLY A 42 0.53 -5.13 9.00
CA GLY A 42 -0.68 -5.54 9.74
C GLY A 42 -1.49 -4.43 10.43
N MET A 43 -1.07 -3.17 10.33
CA MET A 43 -1.80 -1.98 10.80
C MET A 43 -2.52 -1.24 9.67
N SER A 44 -2.14 -1.48 8.41
CA SER A 44 -2.77 -0.88 7.24
C SER A 44 -3.99 -1.69 6.81
N ASN A 45 -5.14 -1.03 6.75
CA ASN A 45 -6.42 -1.66 6.41
C ASN A 45 -7.07 -1.05 5.16
N TYR A 46 -6.38 -0.11 4.50
CA TYR A 46 -6.89 0.60 3.34
C TYR A 46 -5.82 0.72 2.26
N CYS A 47 -6.27 0.61 1.01
CA CYS A 47 -5.54 1.07 -0.15
C CYS A 47 -6.07 2.45 -0.53
N ILE A 48 -5.17 3.41 -0.73
CA ILE A 48 -5.55 4.77 -1.14
C ILE A 48 -4.91 5.15 -2.47
N GLN A 49 -5.62 5.98 -3.23
CA GLN A 49 -5.12 6.68 -4.39
C GLN A 49 -5.45 8.17 -4.26
N ARG A 50 -4.43 9.02 -4.21
CA ARG A 50 -4.57 10.47 -4.30
C ARG A 50 -4.39 10.91 -5.75
N ILE A 51 -5.37 11.59 -6.29
CA ILE A 51 -5.36 12.19 -7.63
C ILE A 51 -5.14 13.68 -7.43
N ASP A 52 -4.03 14.21 -7.93
CA ASP A 52 -3.69 15.63 -7.90
C ASP A 52 -3.70 16.20 -9.32
N LYS A 53 -4.70 17.04 -9.61
CA LYS A 53 -4.90 17.67 -10.93
C LYS A 53 -3.92 18.82 -11.16
N LYS A 54 -3.36 19.40 -10.08
CA LYS A 54 -2.39 20.49 -10.17
C LYS A 54 -1.01 19.95 -10.55
N THR A 55 -0.58 18.86 -9.93
CA THR A 55 0.68 18.19 -10.30
C THR A 55 0.52 17.23 -11.48
N LYS A 56 -0.73 16.89 -11.85
CA LYS A 56 -1.08 15.89 -12.86
C LYS A 56 -0.52 14.51 -12.54
N GLU A 57 -0.66 14.11 -11.28
CA GLU A 57 -0.15 12.84 -10.77
C GLU A 57 -1.22 12.08 -9.98
N MET A 58 -1.11 10.76 -10.00
CA MET A 58 -1.85 9.86 -9.15
C MET A 58 -0.85 9.11 -8.27
N ARG A 59 -1.00 9.21 -6.96
CA ARG A 59 -0.15 8.54 -5.96
C ARG A 59 -0.95 7.47 -5.24
N ARG A 60 -0.36 6.28 -5.13
CA ARG A 60 -0.96 5.09 -4.53
C ARG A 60 -0.12 4.63 -3.35
N GLU A 61 -0.76 4.28 -2.25
CA GLU A 61 -0.08 3.80 -1.04
C GLU A 61 -1.02 2.99 -0.14
N CYS A 62 -0.41 2.18 0.74
CA CYS A 62 -1.08 1.56 1.87
C CYS A 62 -1.35 2.62 2.95
N SER A 63 -2.50 2.56 3.61
CA SER A 63 -2.82 3.45 4.72
C SER A 63 -3.51 2.72 5.88
N SER A 64 -3.29 3.24 7.08
CA SER A 64 -3.90 2.82 8.34
C SER A 64 -4.92 3.84 8.83
N TRP A 65 -5.87 3.39 9.64
CA TRP A 65 -6.84 4.28 10.30
C TRP A 65 -6.16 5.29 11.25
N SER A 66 -4.96 4.96 11.72
CA SER A 66 -4.14 5.77 12.62
C SER A 66 -3.27 6.81 11.90
N ASP A 67 -3.28 6.84 10.56
CA ASP A 67 -2.56 7.87 9.80
C ASP A 67 -3.27 9.21 10.02
N GLU A 68 -2.70 9.96 10.97
CA GLU A 68 -3.00 11.30 11.47
C GLU A 68 -4.15 12.04 10.76
N HIS A 69 -5.34 11.81 11.30
CA HIS A 69 -6.60 12.52 11.05
C HIS A 69 -7.18 12.35 9.63
N SER A 70 -8.41 11.80 9.61
CA SER A 70 -9.38 11.90 8.52
C SER A 70 -9.38 10.75 7.50
N MET A 71 -9.05 9.49 7.85
CA MET A 71 -9.48 8.36 6.98
C MET A 71 -10.99 8.11 7.10
N GLU A 72 -11.62 8.28 8.27
CA GLU A 72 -13.08 8.24 8.40
C GLU A 72 -13.80 9.36 7.63
N GLU A 73 -13.19 10.54 7.57
CA GLU A 73 -13.78 11.70 6.89
C GLU A 73 -13.39 11.77 5.40
N LYS A 74 -12.18 11.31 5.01
CA LYS A 74 -11.76 11.22 3.60
C LYS A 74 -12.23 9.93 2.91
N CYS A 75 -12.48 8.87 3.68
CA CYS A 75 -12.86 7.54 3.19
C CYS A 75 -14.02 6.94 4.01
N PRO A 76 -15.18 7.61 4.09
CA PRO A 76 -16.33 7.04 4.80
C PRO A 76 -16.84 5.74 4.16
N MET A 77 -16.58 5.56 2.85
CA MET A 77 -16.91 4.36 2.08
C MET A 77 -15.86 4.13 0.98
N THR A 78 -15.87 2.92 0.40
CA THR A 78 -15.10 2.63 -0.81
C THR A 78 -15.50 3.55 -1.97
N GLY A 79 -14.52 4.05 -2.70
CA GLY A 79 -14.72 4.92 -3.87
C GLY A 79 -13.87 6.20 -3.81
N CYS A 80 -14.04 7.03 -4.84
CA CYS A 80 -13.38 8.33 -4.95
C CYS A 80 -14.22 9.45 -4.32
N HIS A 81 -13.64 10.14 -3.35
CA HIS A 81 -14.21 11.27 -2.65
C HIS A 81 -13.45 12.53 -2.99
N PHE A 82 -14.19 13.57 -3.36
CA PHE A 82 -13.61 14.85 -3.71
C PHE A 82 -13.22 15.61 -2.43
N GLN A 83 -11.95 16.00 -2.31
CA GLN A 83 -11.48 16.80 -1.17
C GLN A 83 -11.37 18.28 -1.53
N THR A 84 -10.77 18.60 -2.68
CA THR A 84 -10.64 19.98 -3.17
C THR A 84 -10.80 20.03 -4.68
N LYS A 85 -10.93 21.24 -5.25
CA LYS A 85 -11.01 21.45 -6.71
C LYS A 85 -9.95 20.70 -7.51
N ASP A 86 -8.76 20.59 -6.93
CA ASP A 86 -7.59 20.02 -7.58
C ASP A 86 -7.19 18.66 -7.01
N SER A 87 -7.89 18.14 -5.99
CA SER A 87 -7.55 16.85 -5.38
C SER A 87 -8.74 15.94 -5.13
N THR A 88 -8.59 14.68 -5.55
CA THR A 88 -9.56 13.61 -5.32
C THR A 88 -8.85 12.49 -4.57
N PHE A 89 -9.55 11.87 -3.63
CA PHE A 89 -9.01 10.86 -2.74
C PHE A 89 -9.86 9.60 -2.85
N CYS A 90 -9.28 8.52 -3.36
CA CYS A 90 -9.97 7.26 -3.59
C CYS A 90 -9.49 6.22 -2.60
N CYS A 91 -10.42 5.46 -2.01
CA CYS A 91 -10.11 4.52 -0.94
C CYS A 91 -10.87 3.21 -1.12
N CYS A 92 -10.29 2.12 -0.63
CA CYS A 92 -10.90 0.79 -0.67
C CYS A 92 -10.17 -0.15 0.32
N GLN A 93 -10.79 -1.29 0.66
CA GLN A 93 -10.32 -2.21 1.71
C GLN A 93 -9.95 -3.62 1.19
N PHE A 94 -9.97 -3.82 -0.13
CA PHE A 94 -9.69 -5.11 -0.76
C PHE A 94 -8.30 -5.15 -1.39
N ASP A 95 -7.81 -6.34 -1.68
CA ASP A 95 -6.55 -6.47 -2.40
C ASP A 95 -6.62 -5.79 -3.77
N GLU A 96 -5.58 -5.03 -4.09
CA GLU A 96 -5.32 -4.44 -5.41
C GLU A 96 -6.46 -3.54 -5.91
N CYS A 97 -7.19 -2.87 -5.00
CA CYS A 97 -8.38 -2.12 -5.36
C CYS A 97 -8.15 -0.63 -5.66
N ASN A 98 -6.96 -0.08 -5.39
CA ASN A 98 -6.68 1.36 -5.53
C ASN A 98 -6.19 1.75 -6.93
N GLU A 99 -6.80 1.19 -7.98
CA GLU A 99 -6.59 1.61 -9.38
C GLU A 99 -7.82 2.36 -9.88
N TRP A 100 -7.74 3.69 -9.85
CA TRP A 100 -8.77 4.58 -10.39
C TRP A 100 -8.16 5.42 -11.52
N LYS A 101 -8.98 5.82 -12.48
CA LYS A 101 -8.58 6.77 -13.52
C LYS A 101 -8.34 8.15 -12.92
N GLY A 102 -7.66 9.02 -13.66
CA GLY A 102 -7.42 10.41 -13.25
C GLY A 102 -8.68 11.26 -13.06
N ASP A 103 -9.82 10.80 -13.59
CA ASP A 103 -11.14 11.41 -13.36
C ASP A 103 -11.90 10.82 -12.15
N GLY A 104 -11.33 9.80 -11.49
CA GLY A 104 -11.94 9.10 -10.35
C GLY A 104 -12.90 7.98 -10.73
N THR A 105 -13.00 7.61 -12.01
CA THR A 105 -13.80 6.45 -12.44
C THR A 105 -12.99 5.15 -12.41
N GLU A 106 -13.68 4.02 -12.34
CA GLU A 106 -13.04 2.69 -12.35
C GLU A 106 -12.47 2.36 -13.73
N PHE A 107 -11.35 1.64 -13.75
CA PHE A 107 -10.87 0.98 -14.96
C PHE A 107 -11.78 -0.20 -15.32
N LYS A 108 -12.05 -0.37 -16.62
CA LYS A 108 -12.66 -1.59 -17.15
C LYS A 108 -11.59 -2.67 -17.30
N ALA A 109 -12.04 -3.92 -17.33
CA ALA A 109 -11.16 -5.06 -17.55
C ALA A 109 -10.32 -4.87 -18.84
N GLY A 110 -8.99 -4.94 -18.70
CA GLY A 110 -8.04 -4.80 -19.82
C GLY A 110 -7.63 -3.36 -20.16
N GLU A 111 -8.10 -2.34 -19.44
CA GLU A 111 -7.66 -0.94 -19.69
C GLU A 111 -6.31 -0.60 -19.05
N THR A 112 -5.90 -1.31 -18.01
CA THR A 112 -4.61 -1.10 -17.33
C THR A 112 -3.48 -1.86 -18.02
N SER A 113 -2.31 -1.24 -18.10
CA SER A 113 -1.10 -1.83 -18.67
C SER A 113 -0.07 -2.07 -17.58
N SER A 114 0.19 -3.34 -17.26
CA SER A 114 1.28 -3.71 -16.36
C SER A 114 2.62 -3.43 -17.03
N LYS A 115 3.28 -2.33 -16.66
CA LYS A 115 4.71 -2.19 -16.95
C LYS A 115 5.44 -3.20 -16.08
N SER A 116 5.78 -4.35 -16.66
CA SER A 116 6.71 -5.29 -16.07
C SER A 116 8.12 -4.67 -16.07
N LYS A 117 8.35 -3.65 -15.23
CA LYS A 117 9.69 -3.31 -14.80
C LYS A 117 9.95 -4.20 -13.61
N ALA A 118 10.58 -5.35 -13.88
CA ALA A 118 11.26 -6.12 -12.85
C ALA A 118 12.19 -5.15 -12.10
N VAL A 119 11.77 -4.73 -10.91
CA VAL A 119 12.64 -4.02 -9.98
C VAL A 119 13.67 -5.05 -9.55
N PRO A 120 14.98 -4.81 -9.70
CA PRO A 120 15.99 -5.68 -9.11
C PRO A 120 15.69 -5.75 -7.62
N SER A 121 15.47 -6.95 -7.10
CA SER A 121 15.22 -7.17 -5.68
C SER A 121 16.19 -6.33 -4.84
N ALA A 122 15.68 -5.64 -3.83
CA ALA A 122 16.52 -4.94 -2.85
C ALA A 122 17.68 -5.86 -2.43
N PRO A 123 18.92 -5.35 -2.33
CA PRO A 123 20.07 -6.19 -1.99
C PRO A 123 19.79 -6.91 -0.68
N LYS A 124 20.02 -8.22 -0.68
CA LYS A 124 19.85 -9.05 0.51
C LYS A 124 20.74 -8.45 1.61
N LEU A 125 20.22 -8.42 2.84
CA LEU A 125 20.87 -7.89 4.05
C LEU A 125 22.30 -8.44 4.32
N GLY A 126 22.76 -9.43 3.56
CA GLY A 126 24.12 -9.97 3.60
C GLY A 126 25.21 -9.13 2.93
N ASP A 127 24.86 -8.07 2.18
CA ASP A 127 25.85 -7.21 1.52
C ASP A 127 26.30 -6.00 2.36
N VAL A 128 25.77 -5.83 3.58
CA VAL A 128 26.22 -4.78 4.51
C VAL A 128 27.43 -5.29 5.30
N ILE A 129 28.62 -5.14 4.74
CA ILE A 129 29.87 -5.30 5.50
C ILE A 129 29.97 -4.13 6.50
N MET A 130 29.73 -4.41 7.78
CA MET A 130 30.01 -3.45 8.86
C MET A 130 31.53 -3.18 8.92
N PRO A 131 31.98 -1.91 8.93
CA PRO A 131 33.37 -1.61 9.22
C PRO A 131 33.66 -1.95 10.69
N THR A 132 34.63 -2.84 10.89
CA THR A 132 35.13 -3.24 12.21
C THR A 132 35.74 -2.02 12.91
N ALA A 133 35.25 -1.70 14.11
CA ALA A 133 35.85 -0.68 14.95
C ALA A 133 37.27 -1.11 15.33
N ALA A 134 38.27 -0.43 14.76
CA ALA A 134 39.65 -0.53 15.21
C ALA A 134 39.79 0.24 16.53
N THR A 135 39.86 -0.49 17.63
CA THR A 135 40.44 0.01 18.88
C THR A 135 41.92 0.31 18.61
N GLN A 136 42.30 1.58 18.53
CA GLN A 136 43.68 1.99 18.73
C GLN A 136 43.92 2.31 20.20
N LYS A 137 45.02 1.72 20.67
CA LYS A 137 45.68 1.78 22.00
C LYS A 137 45.66 3.13 22.70
#